data_AF-A0A965I5T0-F1
#
_entry.id   AF-A0A965I5T0-F1
#
_cell.length_a   1.000
_cell.length_b   1.000
_cell.length_c   1.000
_cell.angle_alpha   90.00
_cell.angle_beta   90.00
_cell.angle_gamma   90.00
#
_symmetry.space_group_name_H-M   'P 1'
#
loop_
_entity.id
_entity.type
_entity.pdbx_description
1 polymer ?
#
loop_
_entity_poly.entity_id
_entity_poly.type
_entity_poly.pdbx_seq_one_letter_code
_entity_poly.pdbx_strand_id
1 'polypeptide(L)' 'MTNKPSAKVLVPAGALGIPYDHAALDAGLLEIPDLIAIDGGSTDSGPFYLGTGTSKYSRSATKTDWAKLMA' A
#
# COMPACT_ATOMS: atom_id res chain seq x y z
N MET A 1 -29.06 -16.66 -11.25
CA MET A 1 -27.94 -15.74 -10.99
C MET A 1 -26.82 -16.57 -10.41
N THR A 2 -25.71 -16.77 -11.13
CA THR A 2 -24.59 -17.55 -10.62
C THR A 2 -23.85 -16.72 -9.59
N ASN A 3 -23.66 -17.27 -8.39
CA ASN A 3 -22.89 -16.62 -7.33
C ASN A 3 -21.42 -16.60 -7.77
N LYS A 4 -20.95 -15.43 -8.22
CA LYS A 4 -19.57 -15.26 -8.69
C LYS A 4 -18.68 -15.11 -7.45
N PRO A 5 -17.52 -15.78 -7.37
CA PRO A 5 -16.59 -15.56 -6.26
C PRO A 5 -16.24 -14.08 -6.14
N SER A 6 -16.25 -13.55 -4.91
CA SER A 6 -15.88 -12.17 -4.59
C SER A 6 -14.78 -12.16 -3.54
N ALA A 7 -13.88 -11.19 -3.60
CA ALA A 7 -12.85 -10.95 -2.59
C ALA A 7 -12.99 -9.53 -2.03
N LYS A 8 -12.90 -9.39 -0.71
CA LYS A 8 -12.83 -8.11 -0.01
C LYS A 8 -11.37 -7.70 0.11
N VAL A 9 -11.01 -6.58 -0.52
CA VAL A 9 -9.63 -6.07 -0.53
C VAL A 9 -9.56 -4.78 0.26
N LEU A 10 -8.66 -4.73 1.24
CA LEU A 10 -8.32 -3.52 1.98
C LEU A 10 -7.14 -2.82 1.30
N VAL A 11 -7.32 -1.54 0.97
CA VAL A 11 -6.27 -0.69 0.37
C VAL A 11 -6.02 0.49 1.31
N PRO A 12 -4.95 0.45 2.13
CA PRO A 12 -4.74 1.44 3.19
C PRO A 12 -4.22 2.78 2.65
N ALA A 13 -3.53 2.77 1.51
CA ALA A 13 -2.93 3.96 0.90
C ALA A 13 -2.81 3.83 -0.62
N GLY A 14 -2.54 4.97 -1.27
CA GLY A 14 -2.29 5.00 -2.71
C GLY A 14 -0.98 4.33 -3.12
N ALA A 15 0.07 4.35 -2.29
CA ALA A 15 1.33 3.63 -2.48
C ALA A 15 2.14 3.55 -1.18
N LEU A 16 3.09 2.62 -1.10
CA LEU A 16 4.04 2.52 0.01
C LEU A 16 4.91 3.77 0.15
N GLY A 17 5.07 4.27 1.38
CA GLY A 17 5.76 5.53 1.64
C GLY A 17 4.86 6.77 1.50
N ILE A 18 3.58 6.59 1.18
CA ILE A 18 2.53 7.60 1.35
C ILE A 18 1.80 7.26 2.66
N PRO A 19 1.77 8.19 3.63
CA PRO A 19 1.18 7.92 4.94
C PRO A 19 -0.32 7.62 4.82
N TYR A 20 -0.80 6.77 5.72
CA TYR A 20 -2.20 6.42 5.89
C TYR A 20 -2.60 6.50 7.35
N ASP A 21 -3.92 6.61 7.59
CA ASP A 21 -4.45 6.66 8.94
C ASP A 21 -4.45 5.25 9.58
N HIS A 22 -3.76 5.13 10.71
CA HIS A 22 -3.68 3.87 11.47
C HIS A 22 -5.04 3.44 12.04
N ALA A 23 -5.88 4.39 12.48
CA ALA A 23 -7.21 4.06 12.97
C ALA A 23 -8.12 3.55 11.84
N ALA A 24 -7.94 4.08 10.62
CA ALA A 24 -8.63 3.57 9.45
C ALA A 24 -8.15 2.18 9.03
N LEU A 25 -6.83 1.91 9.12
CA LEU A 25 -6.30 0.57 8.93
C LEU A 25 -6.90 -0.42 9.94
N ASP A 26 -6.88 -0.09 11.23
CA ASP A 26 -7.43 -0.94 12.29
C ASP A 26 -8.92 -1.22 12.06
N ALA A 27 -9.71 -0.19 11.72
CA ALA A 27 -11.12 -0.35 11.37
C ALA A 27 -11.33 -1.24 10.13
N GLY A 28 -10.49 -1.07 9.10
CA GLY A 28 -10.53 -1.89 7.89
C GLY A 28 -10.18 -3.35 8.13
N LEU A 29 -9.29 -3.64 9.09
CA LEU A 29 -8.95 -5.01 9.49
C LEU A 29 -10.10 -5.71 10.20
N LEU A 30 -10.92 -4.98 10.98
CA LEU A 30 -12.11 -5.52 11.63
C LEU A 30 -13.18 -5.98 10.64
N GLU A 31 -13.15 -5.49 9.40
CA GLU A 31 -14.02 -5.96 8.31
C GLU A 31 -13.60 -7.32 7.74
N ILE A 32 -12.52 -7.93 8.23
CA ILE A 32 -12.02 -9.25 7.81
C ILE A 32 -11.81 -9.30 6.28
N PRO A 33 -10.89 -8.46 5.74
CA PRO A 33 -10.58 -8.50 4.31
C PRO A 33 -9.87 -9.81 3.97
N ASP A 34 -10.11 -10.32 2.76
CA ASP A 34 -9.43 -11.50 2.24
C ASP A 34 -7.97 -11.17 1.85
N LEU A 35 -7.73 -9.92 1.44
CA LEU A 35 -6.41 -9.42 1.05
C LEU A 35 -6.20 -7.97 1.49
N ILE A 36 -4.95 -7.62 1.77
CA ILE A 36 -4.47 -6.25 1.84
C ILE A 36 -3.64 -5.99 0.57
N ALA A 37 -3.93 -4.90 -0.14
CA ALA A 37 -3.21 -4.51 -1.34
C ALA A 37 -2.68 -3.08 -1.21
N ILE A 38 -1.46 -2.84 -1.65
CA ILE A 38 -0.85 -1.52 -1.68
C ILE A 38 0.05 -1.40 -2.91
N ASP A 39 0.02 -0.25 -3.58
CA ASP A 39 0.90 0.02 -4.72
C ASP A 39 2.37 0.13 -4.23
N GLY A 40 3.29 -0.52 -4.94
CA GLY A 40 4.73 -0.43 -4.68
C GLY A 40 5.36 0.88 -5.17
N GLY A 41 4.63 1.66 -5.98
CA GLY A 41 5.12 2.88 -6.59
C GLY A 41 5.71 2.67 -7.99
N SER A 42 5.92 3.78 -8.71
CA SER A 42 6.50 3.72 -10.06
C SER A 42 8.03 3.66 -10.01
N THR A 43 8.59 2.74 -10.80
CA THR A 43 10.03 2.68 -11.13
C THR A 43 10.46 3.83 -12.06
N ASP A 44 9.52 4.40 -12.82
CA ASP A 44 9.69 5.60 -13.62
C ASP A 44 8.75 6.70 -13.11
N SER A 45 9.14 7.35 -12.02
CA SER A 45 8.40 8.50 -11.48
C SER A 45 8.83 9.82 -12.14
N GLY A 46 9.55 9.75 -13.27
CA GLY A 46 10.16 10.87 -13.97
C GLY A 46 11.66 10.71 -14.18
N PRO A 47 12.25 11.55 -15.06
CA PRO A 47 13.62 11.36 -15.58
C PRO A 47 14.69 11.35 -14.48
N PHE A 48 14.50 12.10 -13.40
CA PHE A 48 15.43 12.10 -12.27
C PHE A 48 15.46 10.74 -11.54
N TYR A 49 14.31 10.24 -11.11
CA TYR A 49 14.23 9.00 -10.32
C TYR A 49 14.59 7.78 -11.18
N LEU A 50 14.15 7.76 -12.43
CA LEU A 50 14.55 6.72 -13.39
C LEU A 50 16.06 6.74 -13.64
N GLY A 51 16.63 7.92 -13.93
CA GLY A 51 18.05 8.07 -14.26
C GLY A 51 19.00 7.81 -13.09
N THR A 52 18.55 8.05 -11.85
CA THR A 52 19.36 7.82 -10.64
C THR A 52 19.14 6.46 -10.00
N GLY A 53 18.14 5.67 -10.46
CA GLY A 53 17.74 4.43 -9.81
C GLY A 53 17.29 4.61 -8.36
N THR A 54 16.90 5.83 -7.98
CA THR A 54 16.48 6.16 -6.62
C THR A 54 14.97 6.25 -6.56
N SER A 55 14.36 5.66 -5.52
CA SER A 55 12.91 5.76 -5.32
C SER A 55 12.46 7.20 -5.08
N LYS A 56 11.29 7.55 -5.63
CA LYS A 56 10.59 8.81 -5.30
C LYS A 56 10.16 8.86 -3.83
N TYR A 57 9.87 7.70 -3.24
CA TYR A 57 9.41 7.60 -1.86
C TYR A 57 10.58 7.47 -0.89
N SER A 58 10.44 8.09 0.28
CA SER A 58 11.44 8.01 1.34
C SER A 58 11.58 6.57 1.83
N ARG A 59 12.82 6.06 1.84
CA ARG A 59 13.12 4.71 2.32
C ARG A 59 12.70 4.49 3.78
N SER A 60 12.81 5.51 4.63
CA SER A 60 12.40 5.40 6.03
C SER A 60 10.88 5.35 6.17
N ALA A 61 10.15 6.15 5.39
CA ALA A 61 8.69 6.13 5.36
C ALA A 61 8.19 4.77 4.85
N THR A 62 8.67 4.32 3.68
CA THR A 62 8.32 3.01 3.11
C THR A 62 8.54 1.86 4.08
N LYS A 63 9.66 1.84 4.80
CA LYS A 63 9.93 0.78 5.80
C LYS A 63 9.00 0.84 7.00
N THR A 64 8.66 2.03 7.46
CA THR A 64 7.77 2.23 8.61
C THR A 64 6.36 1.77 8.26
N ASP A 65 5.85 2.20 7.11
CA ASP A 65 4.56 1.80 6.55
C ASP A 65 4.51 0.27 6.34
N TRP A 66 5.53 -0.29 5.68
CA TRP A 66 5.61 -1.73 5.44
C TRP A 66 5.60 -2.55 6.74
N ALA A 67 6.36 -2.11 7.75
CA ALA A 67 6.40 -2.79 9.04
C ALA A 67 5.03 -2.81 9.74
N LYS A 68 4.18 -1.79 9.50
CA LYS A 68 2.83 -1.74 10.07
C LYS A 68 1.84 -2.63 9.34
N LEU A 69 1.99 -2.84 8.03
CA LEU A 69 1.14 -3.77 7.27
C LEU A 69 1.49 -5.24 7.54
N MET A 70 2.72 -5.53 7.97
CA MET A 70 3.23 -6.88 8.20
C MET A 70 3.21 -7.32 9.68
N ALA A 71 2.81 -6.45 10.60
CA ALA A 71 2.75 -6.71 12.05
C ALA A 71 1.50 -7.51 12.43
#